data_AF-A0A4S9K2L5-F1
#
_entry.id   AF-A0A4S9K2L5-F1
#
_cell.length_a   1.000
_cell.length_b   1.000
_cell.length_c   1.000
_cell.angle_alpha   90.00
_cell.angle_beta   90.00
_cell.angle_gamma   90.00
#
_symmetry.space_group_name_H-M   'P 1'
#
loop_
_entity.id
_entity.type
_entity.pdbx_description
1 polymer ?
#
loop_
_entity_poly.entity_id
_entity_poly.type
_entity_poly.pdbx_seq_one_letter_code
_entity_poly.pdbx_strand_id
1 'polypeptide(L)'
;MQSYNSKNDESIIRIPIPGYSSFSQGGEVTVTYMPQRMDPTRLHNAIGLTYRAPNSTTTSVNGSVVNLLNLPPSPQDSPMAGNFPDPMNGRNNPMTPPDSPMELDGNSPMFPSREKTISVLYSPHGVAYTAIEPYASSHLAKESALPLTALFHSINTEENPWFMGGVVAVGYPGGAEIIRNLGARYWISAHDEVKDNRGWSVAWIKSRMFSSEEAQQKLDEETKSTVLHQDGKYGTLGPRTQIFRLDVGEQLRIV
;
A
#
# COMPACT_ATOMS: atom_id res chain seq x y z
N MET A 1 -2.33 -4.70 22.44
CA MET A 1 -1.40 -5.03 21.34
C MET A 1 -0.03 -4.53 21.72
N GLN A 2 1.02 -5.30 21.49
CA GLN A 2 2.40 -4.90 21.85
C GLN A 2 2.88 -3.77 20.94
N SER A 3 3.68 -2.85 21.49
CA SER A 3 4.31 -1.78 20.70
C SER A 3 5.39 -2.34 19.78
N TYR A 4 5.46 -1.79 18.58
CA TYR A 4 6.43 -2.20 17.57
C TYR A 4 7.88 -2.13 18.09
N ASN A 5 8.66 -3.16 17.80
CA ASN A 5 10.08 -3.23 18.07
C ASN A 5 10.77 -4.00 16.95
N SER A 6 11.67 -3.35 16.22
CA SER A 6 12.39 -3.94 15.08
C SER A 6 13.25 -5.16 15.44
N LYS A 7 13.56 -5.36 16.73
CA LYS A 7 14.31 -6.52 17.22
C LYS A 7 13.43 -7.67 17.69
N ASN A 8 12.12 -7.47 17.80
CA ASN A 8 11.18 -8.47 18.27
C ASN A 8 10.05 -8.69 17.25
N ASP A 9 10.09 -9.81 16.53
CA ASP A 9 9.08 -10.15 15.52
C ASP A 9 7.69 -10.40 16.16
N GLU A 10 7.61 -10.74 17.46
CA GLU A 10 6.33 -10.88 18.18
C GLU A 10 5.58 -9.54 18.32
N SER A 11 6.26 -8.41 18.10
CA SER A 11 5.61 -7.10 18.05
C SER A 11 4.78 -6.87 16.78
N ILE A 12 4.84 -7.81 15.82
CA ILE A 12 4.08 -7.82 14.57
C ILE A 12 3.08 -8.97 14.64
N ILE A 13 1.79 -8.66 14.51
CA ILE A 13 0.76 -9.69 14.37
C ILE A 13 0.75 -10.14 12.90
N ARG A 14 1.02 -11.42 12.65
CA ARG A 14 1.01 -12.04 11.31
C ARG A 14 -0.18 -12.99 11.18
N ILE A 15 -1.00 -12.76 10.17
CA ILE A 15 -2.19 -13.56 9.86
C ILE A 15 -1.94 -14.23 8.50
N PRO A 16 -1.68 -15.54 8.45
CA PRO A 16 -1.45 -16.24 7.19
C PRO A 16 -2.76 -16.32 6.39
N ILE A 17 -2.66 -16.10 5.08
CA ILE A 17 -3.76 -16.33 4.14
C ILE A 17 -3.47 -17.64 3.41
N PRO A 18 -4.31 -18.68 3.53
CA PRO A 18 -4.09 -19.95 2.84
C PRO A 18 -3.96 -19.76 1.33
N GLY A 19 -3.08 -20.54 0.73
CA GLY A 19 -3.03 -20.69 -0.73
C GLY A 19 -4.27 -21.42 -1.25
N TYR A 20 -4.65 -21.15 -2.50
CA TYR A 20 -5.79 -21.75 -3.17
C TYR A 20 -5.56 -23.21 -3.63
N SER A 21 -4.30 -23.67 -3.66
CA SER A 21 -3.90 -25.03 -4.02
C SER A 21 -2.53 -25.42 -3.44
N SER A 22 -2.17 -26.70 -3.54
CA SER A 22 -0.85 -27.22 -3.17
C SER A 22 0.32 -26.60 -3.96
N PHE A 23 0.03 -25.88 -5.05
CA PHE A 23 1.01 -25.20 -5.91
C PHE A 23 0.99 -23.67 -5.75
N SER A 24 0.24 -23.16 -4.77
CA SER A 24 0.15 -21.74 -4.47
C SER A 24 0.87 -21.40 -3.17
N GLN A 25 1.59 -20.27 -3.14
CA GLN A 25 2.11 -19.74 -1.91
C GLN A 25 1.00 -18.96 -1.19
N GLY A 26 0.86 -19.19 0.11
CA GLY A 26 -0.05 -18.40 0.94
C GLY A 26 0.31 -16.91 0.96
N GLY A 27 -0.72 -16.09 1.14
CA GLY A 27 -0.58 -14.66 1.40
C GLY A 27 -0.36 -14.37 2.88
N GLU A 28 -0.32 -13.09 3.24
CA GLU A 28 -0.14 -12.66 4.62
C GLU A 28 -0.77 -11.27 4.85
N VAL A 29 -1.41 -11.10 6.00
CA VAL A 29 -1.74 -9.78 6.55
C VAL A 29 -0.86 -9.54 7.78
N THR A 30 -0.27 -8.35 7.88
CA THR A 30 0.40 -7.94 9.11
C THR A 30 -0.28 -6.75 9.74
N VAL A 31 -0.31 -6.70 11.07
CA VAL A 31 -0.84 -5.59 11.87
C VAL A 31 0.19 -5.20 12.92
N THR A 32 0.51 -3.91 12.99
CA THR A 32 1.57 -3.37 13.87
C THR A 32 1.09 -2.09 14.57
N TYR A 33 1.46 -1.92 15.85
CA TYR A 33 1.04 -0.77 16.67
C TYR A 33 2.25 0.10 17.01
N MET A 34 2.17 1.39 16.70
CA MET A 34 3.25 2.36 16.84
C MET A 34 2.77 3.55 17.70
N PRO A 35 2.98 3.52 19.03
CA PRO A 35 2.65 4.65 19.88
C PRO A 35 3.68 5.77 19.72
N GLN A 36 3.23 7.04 19.80
CA GLN A 36 4.15 8.16 19.90
C GLN A 36 4.83 8.17 21.28
N ARG A 37 6.14 8.43 21.28
CA ARG A 37 6.88 8.64 22.53
C ARG A 37 6.56 10.02 23.08
N MET A 38 6.55 10.14 24.41
CA MET A 38 6.30 11.41 25.10
C MET A 38 4.95 12.03 24.74
N ASP A 39 3.93 11.19 24.61
CA ASP A 39 2.55 11.60 24.33
C ASP A 39 1.66 11.45 25.58
N PRO A 40 1.52 12.51 26.41
CA PRO A 40 0.75 12.43 27.65
C PRO A 40 -0.76 12.24 27.41
N THR A 41 -1.28 12.67 26.26
CA THR A 41 -2.69 12.49 25.90
C THR A 41 -3.01 11.08 25.42
N ARG A 42 -1.98 10.33 24.97
CA ARG A 42 -2.08 8.99 24.38
C ARG A 42 -2.99 8.92 23.16
N LEU A 43 -3.16 10.04 22.46
CA LEU A 43 -3.98 10.15 21.26
C LEU A 43 -3.14 9.90 19.99
N HIS A 44 -1.84 10.14 20.05
CA HIS A 44 -0.95 10.04 18.91
C HIS A 44 -0.39 8.63 18.81
N ASN A 45 -1.01 7.85 17.95
CA ASN A 45 -0.52 6.52 17.61
C ASN A 45 -0.81 6.21 16.15
N ALA A 46 -0.15 5.18 15.65
CA ALA A 46 -0.41 4.62 14.34
C ALA A 46 -0.59 3.11 14.39
N ILE A 47 -1.40 2.61 13.46
CA ILE A 47 -1.52 1.20 13.13
C ILE A 47 -0.98 1.01 11.70
N GLY A 48 0.02 0.15 11.56
CA GLY A 48 0.57 -0.25 10.27
C GLY A 48 -0.08 -1.56 9.82
N LEU A 49 -0.54 -1.61 8.58
CA LEU A 49 -1.11 -2.78 7.95
C LEU A 49 -0.31 -3.10 6.68
N THR A 50 0.00 -4.37 6.47
CA THR A 50 0.39 -4.85 5.14
C THR A 50 -0.49 -6.00 4.69
N TYR A 51 -0.72 -6.09 3.40
CA TYR A 51 -1.39 -7.22 2.78
C TYR A 51 -0.59 -7.68 1.57
N ARG A 52 -0.29 -8.98 1.54
CA ARG A 52 0.26 -9.68 0.39
C ARG A 52 -0.73 -10.77 -0.02
N ALA A 53 -1.19 -10.70 -1.27
CA ALA A 53 -2.09 -11.71 -1.82
C ALA A 53 -1.40 -13.09 -1.87
N PRO A 54 -2.16 -14.20 -1.74
CA PRO A 54 -1.65 -15.51 -2.12
C PRO A 54 -1.24 -15.50 -3.59
N ASN A 55 -0.11 -16.12 -3.91
CA ASN A 55 0.38 -16.21 -5.29
C ASN A 55 0.20 -17.63 -5.83
N SER A 56 -0.09 -17.75 -7.13
CA SER A 56 -0.08 -19.04 -7.81
C SER A 56 1.24 -19.18 -8.54
N THR A 57 2.04 -20.19 -8.18
CA THR A 57 3.28 -20.47 -8.90
C THR A 57 2.97 -21.58 -9.90
N THR A 58 2.54 -21.25 -11.12
CA THR A 58 2.57 -22.23 -12.21
C THR A 58 3.93 -22.17 -12.87
N THR A 59 4.77 -23.16 -12.58
CA THR A 59 5.99 -23.42 -13.35
C THR A 59 5.61 -24.03 -14.69
N SER A 60 5.88 -23.34 -15.79
CA SER A 60 5.86 -23.90 -17.14
C SER A 60 6.84 -25.09 -17.24
N VAL A 61 6.63 -25.99 -18.21
CA VAL A 61 7.48 -27.15 -18.48
C VAL A 61 8.96 -26.77 -18.71
N ASN A 62 9.22 -25.51 -19.07
CA ASN A 62 10.57 -24.93 -19.22
C ASN A 62 11.09 -24.15 -17.98
N GLY A 63 10.46 -24.29 -16.81
CA GLY A 63 10.88 -23.61 -15.57
C GLY A 63 10.54 -22.12 -15.48
N SER A 64 9.87 -21.56 -16.49
CA SER A 64 9.37 -20.17 -16.45
C SER A 64 8.13 -20.06 -15.57
N VAL A 65 8.13 -19.12 -14.62
CA VAL A 65 7.00 -18.83 -13.73
C VAL A 65 5.99 -17.96 -14.48
N VAL A 66 4.77 -18.46 -14.68
CA VAL A 66 3.71 -17.71 -15.37
C VAL A 66 2.79 -17.08 -14.32
N ASN A 67 2.71 -15.76 -14.25
CA ASN A 67 1.72 -15.09 -13.39
C ASN A 67 0.33 -15.23 -14.03
N LEU A 68 -0.61 -15.90 -13.33
CA LEU A 68 -1.95 -16.20 -13.84
C LEU A 68 -2.79 -14.95 -14.14
N LEU A 69 -2.48 -13.80 -13.53
CA LEU A 69 -3.18 -12.53 -13.83
C LEU A 69 -2.89 -12.00 -15.25
N ASN A 70 -1.83 -12.51 -15.90
CA ASN A 70 -1.43 -12.08 -17.25
C ASN A 70 -1.86 -13.06 -18.35
N LEU A 71 -2.64 -14.10 -18.02
CA LEU A 71 -3.13 -15.03 -19.03
C LEU A 71 -4.29 -14.39 -19.82
N PRO A 72 -4.31 -14.53 -21.16
CA PRO A 72 -5.47 -14.14 -21.95
C PRO A 72 -6.70 -14.95 -21.48
N PRO A 73 -7.91 -14.36 -21.46
CA PRO A 73 -9.11 -15.08 -21.08
C PRO A 73 -9.31 -16.28 -22.02
N SER A 74 -9.39 -17.47 -21.42
CA SER A 74 -9.62 -18.72 -22.14
C SER A 74 -10.91 -18.64 -22.96
N PRO A 75 -10.94 -19.09 -24.23
CA PRO A 75 -12.19 -19.23 -24.96
C PRO A 75 -13.06 -20.28 -24.26
N GLN A 76 -14.25 -19.89 -23.81
CA GLN A 76 -15.31 -20.85 -23.49
C GLN A 76 -15.87 -21.36 -24.80
N ASP A 77 -15.71 -22.65 -25.08
CA ASP A 77 -16.74 -23.53 -25.66
C ASP A 77 -16.13 -24.87 -26.10
N SER A 78 -16.56 -25.98 -25.48
CA SER A 78 -17.18 -27.12 -26.18
C SER A 78 -17.50 -28.27 -25.22
N PRO A 79 -18.71 -28.89 -25.34
CA PRO A 79 -19.15 -29.97 -24.48
C PRO A 79 -18.63 -31.35 -24.93
N MET A 80 -18.67 -32.27 -23.98
CA MET A 80 -18.17 -33.64 -24.02
C MET A 80 -19.20 -34.62 -24.62
N ALA A 81 -18.80 -35.43 -25.61
CA ALA A 81 -19.35 -36.74 -26.01
C ALA A 81 -18.46 -37.27 -27.17
N GLY A 82 -18.01 -38.51 -27.32
CA GLY A 82 -18.25 -39.82 -26.73
C GLY A 82 -17.89 -40.87 -27.81
N ASN A 83 -17.29 -41.99 -27.39
CA ASN A 83 -17.09 -43.28 -28.10
C ASN A 83 -15.98 -43.47 -29.16
N PHE A 84 -15.12 -44.46 -28.88
CA PHE A 84 -14.35 -45.31 -29.84
C PHE A 84 -15.19 -46.58 -30.17
N PRO A 85 -14.95 -47.39 -31.24
CA PRO A 85 -13.67 -47.64 -31.93
C PRO A 85 -13.65 -47.69 -33.49
N ASP A 86 -12.43 -47.76 -34.02
CA ASP A 86 -11.86 -47.99 -35.38
C ASP A 86 -12.58 -49.01 -36.31
N PRO A 87 -12.16 -49.29 -37.58
CA PRO A 87 -11.24 -48.60 -38.53
C PRO A 87 -11.77 -48.51 -39.99
N MET A 88 -11.30 -47.55 -40.80
CA MET A 88 -10.93 -47.71 -42.22
C MET A 88 -10.83 -46.38 -43.01
N ASN A 89 -9.75 -46.30 -43.78
CA ASN A 89 -9.64 -45.69 -45.11
C ASN A 89 -9.44 -44.17 -45.25
N GLY A 90 -8.35 -43.84 -45.97
CA GLY A 90 -8.39 -42.78 -46.97
C GLY A 90 -7.66 -41.48 -46.61
N ARG A 91 -6.43 -41.36 -47.13
CA ARG A 91 -5.77 -40.15 -47.67
C ARG A 91 -6.37 -38.80 -47.28
N ASN A 92 -5.55 -37.90 -46.71
CA ASN A 92 -5.32 -36.53 -47.21
C ASN A 92 -4.18 -35.82 -46.42
N ASN A 93 -3.38 -35.02 -47.14
CA ASN A 93 -2.26 -34.19 -46.66
C ASN A 93 -2.55 -33.38 -45.40
N PRO A 94 -1.49 -33.03 -44.65
CA PRO A 94 -1.37 -31.65 -44.15
C PRO A 94 -0.07 -30.95 -44.54
N MET A 95 -0.26 -29.69 -44.93
CA MET A 95 0.71 -28.59 -45.02
C MET A 95 1.55 -28.47 -43.74
N THR A 96 2.82 -28.13 -43.91
CA THR A 96 3.80 -27.75 -42.88
C THR A 96 3.41 -26.49 -42.09
N PRO A 97 3.80 -26.37 -40.81
CA PRO A 97 4.15 -25.09 -40.19
C PRO A 97 5.69 -24.89 -40.19
N PRO A 98 6.18 -23.65 -40.24
CA PRO A 98 7.60 -23.34 -40.39
C PRO A 98 8.41 -23.54 -39.11
N ASP A 99 9.58 -24.15 -39.27
CA ASP A 99 10.68 -24.13 -38.31
C ASP A 99 11.21 -22.70 -38.15
N SER A 100 11.24 -22.21 -36.91
CA SER A 100 12.17 -21.15 -36.48
C SER A 100 12.44 -21.27 -34.98
N PRO A 101 13.68 -21.54 -34.56
CA PRO A 101 14.07 -21.53 -33.16
C PRO A 101 14.32 -20.09 -32.71
N MET A 102 13.58 -19.59 -31.72
CA MET A 102 14.00 -18.36 -31.02
C MET A 102 15.10 -18.72 -30.04
N GLU A 103 16.25 -18.08 -30.23
CA GLU A 103 17.47 -18.23 -29.45
C GLU A 103 17.25 -17.88 -27.98
N LEU A 104 17.81 -18.73 -27.11
CA LEU A 104 17.78 -18.62 -25.67
C LEU A 104 18.99 -17.77 -25.22
N ASP A 105 18.78 -16.48 -25.00
CA ASP A 105 19.76 -15.62 -24.35
C ASP A 105 19.29 -15.22 -22.95
N GLY A 106 20.20 -15.31 -21.98
CA GLY A 106 20.15 -14.48 -20.77
C GLY A 106 19.83 -15.18 -19.46
N ASN A 107 20.85 -15.79 -18.89
CA ASN A 107 20.92 -16.39 -17.56
C ASN A 107 20.76 -15.36 -16.41
N SER A 108 19.53 -14.87 -16.16
CA SER A 108 19.20 -14.10 -14.96
C SER A 108 18.42 -14.98 -13.98
N PRO A 109 18.76 -15.04 -12.68
CA PRO A 109 17.91 -15.70 -11.70
C PRO A 109 16.57 -14.96 -11.67
N MET A 110 15.56 -15.56 -12.29
CA MET A 110 14.20 -15.03 -12.34
C MET A 110 13.63 -15.17 -10.92
N PHE A 111 13.83 -14.16 -10.08
CA PHE A 111 13.16 -14.09 -8.79
C PHE A 111 11.65 -14.22 -9.07
N PRO A 112 10.93 -15.11 -8.37
CA PRO A 112 9.48 -15.19 -8.53
C PRO A 112 8.91 -13.80 -8.33
N SER A 113 8.07 -13.31 -9.25
CA SER A 113 7.41 -12.02 -9.08
C SER A 113 6.53 -12.14 -7.84
N ARG A 114 7.02 -11.70 -6.68
CA ARG A 114 6.20 -11.62 -5.49
C ARG A 114 5.07 -10.65 -5.80
N GLU A 115 3.85 -11.08 -5.48
CA GLU A 115 2.67 -10.20 -5.52
C GLU A 115 2.99 -8.92 -4.75
N LYS A 116 2.59 -7.79 -5.33
CA LYS A 116 2.85 -6.45 -4.76
C LYS A 116 2.20 -6.37 -3.38
N THR A 117 3.02 -6.13 -2.35
CA THR A 117 2.52 -5.87 -1.00
C THR A 117 1.91 -4.48 -0.95
N ILE A 118 0.66 -4.37 -0.49
CA ILE A 118 0.05 -3.08 -0.18
C ILE A 118 0.29 -2.73 1.29
N SER A 119 0.38 -1.44 1.59
CA SER A 119 0.64 -0.91 2.91
C SER A 119 -0.31 0.23 3.26
N VAL A 120 -0.92 0.13 4.43
CA VAL A 120 -1.79 1.18 4.99
C VAL A 120 -1.22 1.62 6.32
N LEU A 121 -1.13 2.94 6.51
CA LEU A 121 -0.78 3.54 7.78
C LEU A 121 -1.99 4.31 8.30
N TYR A 122 -2.53 3.90 9.44
CA TYR A 122 -3.70 4.52 10.06
C TYR A 122 -3.31 5.29 11.32
N SER A 123 -3.43 6.61 11.29
CA SER A 123 -3.10 7.52 12.38
C SER A 123 -4.10 8.69 12.43
N PRO A 124 -5.31 8.49 12.96
CA PRO A 124 -6.41 9.45 12.85
C PRO A 124 -6.12 10.80 13.53
N HIS A 125 -5.35 10.80 14.62
CA HIS A 125 -4.92 12.02 15.31
C HIS A 125 -3.53 12.50 14.86
N GLY A 126 -2.93 11.77 13.92
CA GLY A 126 -1.57 11.98 13.48
C GLY A 126 -0.51 11.48 14.44
N VAL A 127 0.70 11.35 13.90
CA VAL A 127 1.87 10.87 14.63
C VAL A 127 3.13 11.47 14.00
N ALA A 128 4.16 11.70 14.80
CA ALA A 128 5.46 12.09 14.28
C ALA A 128 6.12 10.96 13.47
N TYR A 129 6.86 11.31 12.42
CA TYR A 129 7.58 10.34 11.58
C TYR A 129 8.52 9.44 12.39
N THR A 130 9.13 9.97 13.45
CA THR A 130 10.04 9.22 14.35
C THR A 130 9.39 8.01 15.03
N ALA A 131 8.07 7.99 15.19
CA ALA A 131 7.35 6.82 15.71
C ALA A 131 7.19 5.71 14.65
N ILE A 132 7.21 6.07 13.36
CA ILE A 132 6.99 5.19 12.21
C ILE A 132 8.32 4.74 11.59
N GLU A 133 9.37 5.56 11.67
CA GLU A 133 10.67 5.32 11.04
C GLU A 133 11.23 3.91 11.31
N PRO A 134 11.22 3.36 12.55
CA PRO A 134 11.71 2.00 12.78
C PRO A 134 10.89 0.94 12.03
N TYR A 135 9.56 1.12 11.94
CA TYR A 135 8.67 0.21 11.23
C TYR A 135 8.87 0.30 9.72
N ALA A 136 9.05 1.51 9.19
CA ALA A 136 9.27 1.73 7.78
C ALA A 136 10.61 1.16 7.29
N SER A 137 11.70 1.50 8.00
CA SER A 137 13.06 1.11 7.63
C SER A 137 13.34 -0.38 7.76
N SER A 138 12.58 -1.11 8.59
CA SER A 138 12.80 -2.54 8.79
C SER A 138 11.67 -3.42 8.25
N HIS A 139 10.42 -3.23 8.66
CA HIS A 139 9.31 -4.08 8.21
C HIS A 139 8.83 -3.71 6.79
N LEU A 140 8.45 -2.45 6.55
CA LEU A 140 7.89 -2.06 5.25
C LEU A 140 8.92 -2.25 4.11
N ALA A 141 10.19 -1.92 4.37
CA ALA A 141 11.28 -2.18 3.44
C ALA A 141 11.47 -3.68 3.15
N LYS A 142 11.46 -4.53 4.18
CA LYS A 142 11.61 -6.00 4.05
C LYS A 142 10.46 -6.65 3.29
N GLU A 143 9.23 -6.16 3.48
CA GLU A 143 8.03 -6.68 2.81
C GLU A 143 7.81 -6.07 1.42
N SER A 144 8.73 -5.24 0.92
CA SER A 144 8.60 -4.50 -0.34
C SER A 144 7.30 -3.70 -0.41
N ALA A 145 6.91 -3.09 0.71
CA ALA A 145 5.64 -2.42 0.91
C ALA A 145 5.75 -0.88 0.86
N LEU A 146 6.86 -0.36 0.32
CA LEU A 146 7.08 1.06 0.03
C LEU A 146 7.09 1.29 -1.49
N PRO A 147 6.62 2.45 -2.00
CA PRO A 147 5.96 3.55 -1.30
C PRO A 147 4.65 3.13 -0.61
N LEU A 148 4.24 3.86 0.44
CA LEU A 148 2.98 3.61 1.13
C LEU A 148 1.81 3.61 0.15
N THR A 149 0.92 2.62 0.28
CA THR A 149 -0.30 2.58 -0.53
C THR A 149 -1.28 3.65 -0.04
N ALA A 150 -1.61 3.66 1.26
CA ALA A 150 -2.52 4.65 1.82
C ALA A 150 -2.07 5.15 3.20
N LEU A 151 -2.20 6.45 3.43
CA LEU A 151 -2.03 7.13 4.70
C LEU A 151 -3.39 7.67 5.15
N PHE A 152 -3.91 7.19 6.28
CA PHE A 152 -5.03 7.82 6.97
C PHE A 152 -4.46 8.69 8.07
N HIS A 153 -4.57 10.01 7.91
CA HIS A 153 -4.00 10.98 8.83
C HIS A 153 -4.83 12.26 8.79
N SER A 154 -5.04 12.89 9.94
CA SER A 154 -5.72 14.19 10.00
C SER A 154 -4.97 15.22 9.14
N ILE A 155 -5.73 16.04 8.42
CA ILE A 155 -5.21 17.18 7.70
C ILE A 155 -5.30 18.43 8.60
N ASN A 156 -6.33 18.50 9.43
CA ASN A 156 -6.52 19.59 10.37
C ASN A 156 -5.54 19.47 11.53
N THR A 157 -4.96 20.60 11.92
CA THR A 157 -4.19 20.69 13.17
C THR A 157 -5.15 21.14 14.26
N GLU A 158 -5.25 20.37 15.33
CA GLU A 158 -6.02 20.73 16.52
C GLU A 158 -5.06 20.85 17.70
N GLU A 159 -5.15 21.94 18.44
CA GLU A 159 -4.36 22.13 19.66
C GLU A 159 -5.25 22.64 20.81
N ASN A 160 -5.05 22.06 21.99
CA ASN A 160 -5.52 22.58 23.25
C ASN A 160 -4.44 23.47 23.88
N PRO A 161 -4.81 24.34 24.83
CA PRO A 161 -3.83 24.94 25.73
C PRO A 161 -2.92 23.87 26.35
N TRP A 162 -1.64 24.18 26.54
CA TRP A 162 -0.62 23.21 26.97
C TRP A 162 -0.96 22.48 28.29
N PHE A 163 -1.66 23.14 29.21
CA PHE A 163 -2.12 22.56 30.48
C PHE A 163 -3.37 21.65 30.33
N MET A 164 -3.97 21.59 29.14
CA MET A 164 -5.15 20.78 28.78
C MET A 164 -4.84 19.71 27.72
N GLY A 165 -3.56 19.33 27.59
CA GLY A 165 -3.14 18.24 26.70
C GLY A 165 -2.35 18.67 25.47
N GLY A 166 -2.22 19.97 25.17
CA GLY A 166 -1.38 20.45 24.06
C GLY A 166 -1.90 20.03 22.68
N VAL A 167 -1.01 19.65 21.76
CA VAL A 167 -1.39 19.21 20.40
C VAL A 167 -2.33 18.01 20.50
N VAL A 168 -3.45 18.05 19.78
CA VAL A 168 -4.50 17.01 19.72
C VAL A 168 -4.48 16.31 18.36
N ALA A 169 -4.18 17.08 17.30
CA ALA A 169 -3.95 16.54 15.97
C ALA A 169 -2.76 17.25 15.33
N VAL A 170 -1.74 16.48 14.91
CA VAL A 170 -0.56 17.04 14.24
C VAL A 170 -0.95 17.68 12.90
N GLY A 171 -1.95 17.10 12.22
CA GLY A 171 -2.51 17.63 10.99
C GLY A 171 -1.53 17.59 9.81
N TYR A 172 -1.71 18.53 8.89
CA TYR A 172 -0.94 18.62 7.65
C TYR A 172 0.59 18.53 7.84
N PRO A 173 1.24 19.27 8.78
CA PRO A 173 2.70 19.22 8.92
C PRO A 173 3.25 17.82 9.16
N GLY A 174 2.58 17.00 9.99
CA GLY A 174 2.99 15.63 10.29
C GLY A 174 2.74 14.68 9.13
N GLY A 175 1.54 14.77 8.51
CA GLY A 175 1.23 13.94 7.34
C GLY A 175 2.14 14.23 6.15
N ALA A 176 2.47 15.50 5.90
CA ALA A 176 3.40 15.91 4.85
C ALA A 176 4.83 15.41 5.12
N GLU A 177 5.29 15.42 6.37
CA GLU A 177 6.58 14.81 6.74
C GLU A 177 6.61 13.29 6.46
N ILE A 178 5.55 12.57 6.83
CA ILE A 178 5.44 11.13 6.55
C ILE A 178 5.47 10.87 5.04
N ILE A 179 4.74 11.67 4.25
CA ILE A 179 4.73 11.55 2.78
C ILE A 179 6.09 11.81 2.18
N ARG A 180 6.81 12.85 2.62
CA ARG A 180 8.16 13.17 2.12
C ARG A 180 9.15 12.03 2.38
N ASN A 181 9.02 11.34 3.51
CA ASN A 181 9.93 10.25 3.88
C ASN A 181 9.53 8.89 3.30
N LEU A 182 8.23 8.57 3.21
CA LEU A 182 7.76 7.22 2.86
C LEU A 182 7.05 7.13 1.50
N GLY A 183 6.65 8.27 0.94
CA GLY A 183 5.85 8.38 -0.28
C GLY A 183 4.50 7.70 -0.13
N ALA A 184 3.43 8.40 0.22
CA ALA A 184 2.08 7.82 0.17
C ALA A 184 1.44 8.07 -1.19
N ARG A 185 0.83 7.07 -1.81
CA ARG A 185 0.04 7.27 -3.03
C ARG A 185 -1.26 8.02 -2.73
N TYR A 186 -1.90 7.65 -1.64
CA TYR A 186 -3.17 8.22 -1.20
C TYR A 186 -3.05 8.72 0.23
N TRP A 187 -3.48 9.95 0.49
CA TRP A 187 -3.67 10.48 1.83
C TRP A 187 -5.15 10.72 2.06
N ILE A 188 -5.76 9.92 2.94
CA ILE A 188 -7.15 10.03 3.33
C ILE A 188 -7.24 10.78 4.66
N SER A 189 -7.94 11.90 4.65
CA SER A 189 -8.33 12.71 5.81
C SER A 189 -9.05 11.84 6.85
N ALA A 190 -8.58 11.86 8.10
CA ALA A 190 -9.17 11.07 9.18
C ALA A 190 -9.38 11.97 10.41
N HIS A 191 -10.52 11.83 11.09
CA HIS A 191 -10.87 12.60 12.28
C HIS A 191 -10.82 14.14 12.08
N ASP A 192 -11.10 14.60 10.86
CA ASP A 192 -11.16 16.02 10.49
C ASP A 192 -12.59 16.59 10.60
N GLU A 193 -13.49 15.87 11.28
CA GLU A 193 -14.87 16.29 11.48
C GLU A 193 -14.94 17.56 12.35
N VAL A 194 -15.81 18.48 11.97
CA VAL A 194 -16.07 19.69 12.76
C VAL A 194 -16.72 19.27 14.07
N LYS A 195 -15.95 19.32 15.16
CA LYS A 195 -16.49 19.11 16.50
C LYS A 195 -17.49 20.22 16.82
N ASP A 196 -18.66 19.81 17.29
CA ASP A 196 -19.70 20.73 17.72
C ASP A 196 -19.26 21.47 18.99
N ASN A 197 -18.92 22.76 18.86
CA ASN A 197 -18.21 23.53 19.88
C ASN A 197 -19.11 24.05 21.03
N ARG A 198 -20.25 23.40 21.29
CA ARG A 198 -21.26 23.87 22.26
C ARG A 198 -20.87 23.66 23.74
N GLY A 199 -19.71 23.08 24.04
CA GLY A 199 -19.22 22.83 25.41
C GLY A 199 -18.07 23.74 25.85
N TRP A 200 -17.98 24.07 27.14
CA TRP A 200 -16.88 24.88 27.69
C TRP A 200 -15.50 24.25 27.44
N SER A 201 -15.45 22.91 27.34
CA SER A 201 -14.22 22.12 27.10
C SER A 201 -13.64 22.27 25.69
N VAL A 202 -14.44 22.71 24.70
CA VAL A 202 -14.03 22.83 23.29
C VAL A 202 -13.84 24.28 22.83
N ALA A 203 -14.29 25.27 23.63
CA ALA A 203 -14.18 26.70 23.33
C ALA A 203 -12.72 27.21 23.23
N TRP A 204 -11.75 26.46 23.77
CA TRP A 204 -10.34 26.84 23.83
C TRP A 204 -9.47 26.11 22.81
N ILE A 205 -10.06 25.24 21.97
CA ILE A 205 -9.35 24.51 20.92
C ILE A 205 -9.03 25.49 19.80
N LYS A 206 -7.75 25.65 19.48
CA LYS A 206 -7.35 26.30 18.24
C LYS A 206 -7.30 25.22 17.17
N SER A 207 -8.18 25.33 16.19
CA SER A 207 -8.20 24.44 15.03
C SER A 207 -7.71 25.21 13.81
N ARG A 208 -6.69 24.68 13.15
CA ARG A 208 -6.30 25.10 11.80
C ARG A 208 -6.90 24.09 10.83
N MET A 209 -7.98 24.51 10.19
CA MET A 209 -8.64 23.73 9.16
C MET A 209 -7.88 23.87 7.84
N PHE A 210 -7.71 22.76 7.15
CA PHE A 210 -7.22 22.71 5.78
C PHE A 210 -8.28 22.03 4.92
N SER A 211 -8.55 22.58 3.74
CA SER A 211 -9.28 21.83 2.72
C SER A 211 -8.36 20.79 2.08
N SER A 212 -8.93 19.74 1.49
CA SER A 212 -8.17 18.74 0.71
C SER A 212 -7.39 19.40 -0.43
N GLU A 213 -7.99 20.42 -1.06
CA GLU A 213 -7.42 21.16 -2.18
C GLU A 213 -6.28 22.06 -1.72
N GLU A 214 -6.45 22.77 -0.60
CA GLU A 214 -5.40 23.60 0.00
C GLU A 214 -4.20 22.74 0.42
N ALA A 215 -4.45 21.62 1.08
CA ALA A 215 -3.42 20.66 1.45
C ALA A 215 -2.70 20.09 0.22
N GLN A 216 -3.44 19.80 -0.84
CA GLN A 216 -2.87 19.27 -2.08
C GLN A 216 -1.97 20.30 -2.77
N GLN A 217 -2.44 21.56 -2.90
CA GLN A 217 -1.66 22.65 -3.48
C GLN A 217 -0.36 22.86 -2.71
N LYS A 218 -0.44 22.91 -1.39
CA LYS A 218 0.73 23.10 -0.54
C LYS A 218 1.72 21.95 -0.65
N LEU A 219 1.24 20.70 -0.69
CA LEU A 219 2.10 19.53 -0.86
C LEU A 219 2.79 19.52 -2.23
N ASP A 220 2.05 19.90 -3.28
CA ASP A 220 2.60 20.03 -4.63
C ASP A 220 3.67 21.13 -4.71
N GLU A 221 3.46 22.27 -4.06
CA GLU A 221 4.42 23.37 -3.97
C GLU A 221 5.69 22.96 -3.22
N GLU A 222 5.55 22.36 -2.04
CA GLU A 222 6.69 21.88 -1.25
C GLU A 222 7.52 20.84 -2.02
N THR A 223 6.84 19.95 -2.76
CA THR A 223 7.49 18.95 -3.62
C THR A 223 8.29 19.63 -4.74
N LYS A 224 7.69 20.62 -5.43
CA LYS A 224 8.39 21.40 -6.47
C LYS A 224 9.59 22.15 -5.92
N SER A 225 9.45 22.84 -4.79
CA SER A 225 10.55 23.57 -4.15
C SER A 225 11.70 22.64 -3.76
N THR A 226 11.39 21.46 -3.20
CA THR A 226 12.43 20.47 -2.82
C THR A 226 13.21 19.99 -4.04
N VAL A 227 12.52 19.71 -5.16
CA VAL A 227 13.17 19.31 -6.43
C VAL A 227 14.04 20.44 -6.99
N LEU A 228 13.56 21.69 -6.96
CA LEU A 228 14.32 22.86 -7.42
C LEU A 228 15.58 23.11 -6.59
N HIS A 229 15.53 22.85 -5.27
CA HIS A 229 16.67 22.99 -4.37
C HIS A 229 17.67 21.83 -4.48
N GLN A 230 17.23 20.64 -4.91
CA GLN A 230 18.08 19.45 -4.91
C GLN A 230 18.95 19.28 -6.15
N ASP A 231 18.61 19.78 -7.35
CA ASP A 231 19.55 19.74 -8.47
C ASP A 231 19.11 20.51 -9.74
N GLY A 232 20.07 21.16 -10.41
CA GLY A 232 20.02 21.53 -11.83
C GLY A 232 20.06 20.32 -12.78
N LYS A 233 19.61 19.15 -12.32
CA LYS A 233 19.43 17.90 -13.06
C LYS A 233 18.01 17.42 -12.83
N TYR A 234 17.33 17.09 -13.93
CA TYR A 234 15.95 16.62 -13.97
C TYR A 234 15.80 15.30 -13.19
N GLY A 235 15.58 15.38 -11.87
CA GLY A 235 15.10 14.25 -11.08
C GLY A 235 13.68 13.92 -11.50
N THR A 236 13.41 12.64 -11.76
CA THR A 236 12.05 12.16 -12.02
C THR A 236 11.21 12.36 -10.76
N LEU A 237 10.17 13.21 -10.85
CA LEU A 237 9.19 13.39 -9.77
C LEU A 237 8.66 12.01 -9.36
N GLY A 238 8.76 11.68 -8.07
CA GLY A 238 8.10 10.50 -7.50
C GLY A 238 6.58 10.54 -7.75
N PRO A 239 5.88 9.41 -7.61
CA PRO A 239 4.43 9.37 -7.81
C PRO A 239 3.74 10.39 -6.90
N ARG A 240 2.96 11.28 -7.51
CA ARG A 240 2.21 12.34 -6.82
C ARG A 240 1.23 11.73 -5.81
N THR A 241 1.29 12.17 -4.56
CA THR A 241 0.27 11.86 -3.55
C THR A 241 -1.04 12.55 -3.88
N GLN A 242 -2.14 11.82 -3.76
CA GLN A 242 -3.49 12.34 -3.90
C GLN A 242 -4.17 12.43 -2.54
N ILE A 243 -4.65 13.62 -2.17
CA ILE A 243 -5.33 13.88 -0.90
C ILE A 243 -6.85 13.78 -1.10
N PHE A 244 -7.50 13.00 -0.26
CA PHE A 244 -8.95 12.78 -0.27
C PHE A 244 -9.55 13.07 1.10
N ARG A 245 -10.74 13.68 1.11
CA ARG A 245 -11.67 13.65 2.23
C ARG A 245 -12.89 12.87 1.77
N LEU A 246 -13.23 11.82 2.50
CA LEU A 246 -14.35 10.95 2.17
C LEU A 246 -15.50 11.25 3.12
N ASP A 247 -16.70 11.44 2.57
CA ASP A 247 -17.94 11.54 3.34
C ASP A 247 -18.48 10.15 3.70
N VAL A 248 -19.47 10.13 4.60
CA VAL A 248 -20.09 8.88 5.08
C VAL A 248 -20.68 8.10 3.91
N GLY A 249 -20.17 6.88 3.69
CA GLY A 249 -20.61 5.97 2.63
C GLY A 249 -19.85 6.12 1.31
N GLU A 250 -18.98 7.12 1.17
CA GLU A 250 -18.10 7.23 0.02
C GLU A 250 -17.03 6.15 0.01
N GLN A 251 -16.63 5.73 -1.20
CA GLN A 251 -15.65 4.67 -1.40
C GLN A 251 -14.56 5.14 -2.34
N LEU A 252 -13.31 4.96 -1.92
CA LEU A 252 -12.14 5.17 -2.75
C LEU A 252 -11.55 3.84 -3.18
N ARG A 253 -11.44 3.62 -4.49
CA ARG A 253 -10.71 2.49 -5.06
C ARG A 253 -9.22 2.82 -5.11
N ILE A 254 -8.40 1.96 -4.51
CA ILE A 254 -6.95 2.11 -4.39
C ILE A 254 -6.27 1.02 -5.25
N VAL A 255 -5.28 1.38 -6.08
CA VAL A 255 -4.57 0.47 -7.04
C VAL A 255 -3.03 0.59 -6.98
#